data_AF-A0A8C7X6W3-F1
#
_entry.id   AF-A0A8C7X6W3-F1
#
_cell.length_a   1.000
_cell.length_b   1.000
_cell.length_c   1.000
_cell.angle_alpha   90.00
_cell.angle_beta   90.00
_cell.angle_gamma   90.00
#
_symmetry.space_group_name_H-M   'P 1'
#
loop_
_entity.id
_entity.type
_entity.pdbx_description
1 polymer ?
#
loop_
_entity_poly.entity_id
_entity_poly.type
_entity_poly.pdbx_seq_one_letter_code
_entity_poly.pdbx_strand_id
1 'polypeptide(L)' 'MDWGGLLAKKVKPPFVPTIQDANDVSNFDEEFTSEAPILTPPREPRMLNSEEQGLFSDFDYIADWC' A
#
# COMPACT_ATOMS: atom_id res chain seq x y z
N MET A 1 4.96 -20.03 -24.43
CA MET A 1 5.21 -18.91 -23.50
C MET A 1 6.32 -19.35 -22.56
N ASP A 2 7.38 -18.54 -22.42
CA ASP A 2 8.47 -18.85 -21.49
C ASP A 2 8.07 -18.45 -20.06
N TRP A 3 7.50 -19.40 -19.32
CA TRP A 3 7.06 -19.19 -17.94
C TRP A 3 8.22 -18.98 -16.97
N GLY A 4 9.37 -19.62 -17.22
CA GLY A 4 10.56 -19.46 -16.39
C GLY A 4 11.15 -18.06 -16.51
N GLY A 5 11.24 -17.54 -17.74
CA GLY A 5 11.65 -16.17 -18.01
C GLY A 5 10.68 -15.13 -17.44
N LEU A 6 9.38 -15.42 -17.46
CA LEU A 6 8.36 -14.54 -16.88
C LEU A 6 8.53 -14.43 -15.35
N LEU A 7 8.64 -15.55 -14.64
CA LEU A 7 8.84 -15.59 -13.20
C LEU A 7 10.14 -14.87 -12.80
N ALA A 8 11.21 -15.05 -13.58
CA ALA A 8 12.49 -14.39 -13.36
C ALA A 8 12.54 -12.92 -13.82
N LYS A 9 11.40 -12.31 -14.21
CA LYS A 9 11.28 -10.93 -14.71
C LYS A 9 12.19 -10.62 -15.92
N LYS A 10 12.49 -11.61 -16.77
CA LYS A 10 13.32 -11.46 -17.98
C LYS A 10 12.51 -11.18 -19.25
N VAL A 11 11.22 -11.51 -19.25
CA VAL A 11 10.31 -11.17 -20.36
C VAL A 11 9.98 -9.68 -20.27
N LYS A 12 10.23 -8.92 -21.34
CA LYS A 12 9.90 -7.48 -21.41
C LYS A 12 8.37 -7.29 -21.33
N PRO A 13 7.85 -6.45 -20.41
CA PRO A 13 6.43 -6.13 -20.36
C PRO A 13 5.96 -5.45 -21.66
N PRO A 14 4.72 -5.70 -22.12
CA PRO A 14 4.17 -5.05 -23.31
C PRO A 14 3.88 -3.56 -23.08
N PHE A 15 3.79 -3.13 -21.81
CA PHE A 15 3.58 -1.75 -21.40
C PHE A 15 4.50 -1.43 -20.22
N VAL A 16 5.09 -0.23 -20.25
CA VAL A 16 5.90 0.31 -19.16
C VAL A 16 5.28 1.68 -18.82
N PRO A 17 4.78 1.89 -17.59
CA PRO A 17 4.18 3.16 -17.20
C PRO A 17 5.23 4.27 -17.19
N THR A 18 4.80 5.49 -17.51
CA THR A 18 5.63 6.68 -17.36
C THR A 18 5.72 7.03 -15.88
N ILE A 19 6.94 7.25 -15.38
CA ILE A 19 7.21 7.68 -14.00
C ILE A 19 8.18 8.86 -14.10
N GLN A 20 7.81 10.00 -13.54
CA GLN A 20 8.57 11.25 -13.62
C GLN A 20 9.66 11.31 -12.54
N ASP A 21 9.33 10.91 -11.32
CA ASP A 21 10.23 10.89 -10.17
C ASP A 21 9.77 9.88 -9.10
N ALA A 22 10.49 9.82 -7.96
CA ALA A 22 10.26 8.84 -6.89
C ALA A 22 8.91 9.02 -6.15
N ASN A 23 8.29 10.19 -6.22
CA ASN A 23 7.02 10.52 -5.58
C ASN A 23 5.89 10.72 -6.62
N ASP A 24 6.11 10.31 -7.87
CA ASP A 24 5.11 10.44 -8.93
C ASP A 24 3.88 9.58 -8.65
N VAL A 25 2.75 10.24 -8.42
CA VAL A 25 1.44 9.64 -8.18
C VAL A 25 0.49 9.76 -9.38
N SER A 26 0.96 10.20 -10.54
CA SER A 26 0.11 10.46 -11.73
C SER A 26 -0.55 9.23 -12.35
N ASN A 27 -0.13 8.02 -11.94
CA ASN A 27 -0.77 6.76 -12.34
C ASN A 27 -1.89 6.32 -11.36
N PHE A 28 -2.18 7.12 -10.33
CA PHE A 28 -3.30 6.96 -9.41
C PHE A 28 -4.38 8.02 -9.70
N ASP A 29 -5.59 7.82 -9.19
CA ASP A 29 -6.68 8.78 -9.37
C ASP A 29 -6.42 10.06 -8.58
N GLU A 30 -6.61 11.20 -9.24
CA GLU A 30 -6.42 12.53 -8.65
C GLU A 30 -7.41 12.80 -7.51
N GLU A 31 -8.59 12.15 -7.53
CA GLU A 31 -9.56 12.22 -6.44
C GLU A 31 -8.92 11.90 -5.08
N PHE A 32 -8.02 10.92 -5.03
CA PHE A 32 -7.35 10.52 -3.79
C PHE A 32 -6.02 11.25 -3.56
N THR A 33 -5.20 11.45 -4.59
CA THR A 33 -3.85 12.00 -4.41
C THR A 33 -3.86 13.50 -4.10
N SER A 34 -5.00 14.17 -4.35
CA SER A 34 -5.20 15.58 -4.00
C SER A 34 -5.69 15.79 -2.56
N GLU A 35 -6.09 14.72 -1.86
CA GLU A 35 -6.50 14.79 -0.45
C GLU A 35 -5.29 15.03 0.46
N ALA A 36 -5.55 15.58 1.66
CA ALA A 36 -4.53 15.72 2.68
C ALA A 36 -4.12 14.32 3.21
N PRO A 37 -2.82 13.97 3.27
CA PRO A 37 -2.35 12.66 3.72
C PRO A 37 -2.39 12.57 5.26
N ILE A 38 -3.59 12.51 5.83
CA ILE A 38 -3.84 12.49 7.27
C ILE A 38 -4.63 11.26 7.69
N LEU A 39 -4.38 10.77 8.91
CA LEU A 39 -5.23 9.77 9.55
C LEU A 39 -6.43 10.48 10.18
N THR A 40 -7.55 10.49 9.45
CA THR A 40 -8.80 11.07 9.94
C THR A 40 -9.29 10.31 11.19
N PRO A 41 -9.57 10.99 12.31
CA PRO A 41 -10.11 10.34 13.51
C PRO A 41 -11.46 9.67 13.23
N PRO A 42 -11.83 8.63 14.00
CA PRO A 42 -13.13 7.98 13.85
C PRO A 42 -14.27 8.97 14.13
N ARG A 43 -15.39 8.79 13.42
CA ARG A 43 -16.60 9.64 13.55
C ARG A 43 -17.13 9.67 14.99
N GLU A 44 -17.04 8.55 15.69
CA GLU A 44 -17.36 8.46 17.11
C GLU A 44 -16.06 8.48 17.92
N PRO A 45 -15.78 9.55 18.68
CA PRO A 45 -14.53 9.70 19.44
C PRO A 45 -14.51 8.86 20.72
N ARG A 46 -15.07 7.65 20.69
CA ARG A 46 -15.05 6.72 21.82
C ARG A 46 -13.73 5.96 21.81
N MET A 47 -13.04 5.97 22.94
CA MET A 47 -11.88 5.10 23.14
C MET A 47 -12.34 3.64 23.22
N LEU A 48 -11.61 2.76 22.53
CA LEU A 48 -11.76 1.31 22.69
C LEU A 48 -11.33 0.90 24.11
N ASN A 49 -12.04 -0.06 24.69
CA ASN A 49 -11.64 -0.65 25.97
C ASN A 49 -10.50 -1.68 25.78
N SER A 50 -9.97 -2.23 26.87
CA SER A 50 -8.84 -3.15 26.82
C SER A 50 -9.12 -4.47 26.08
N GLU A 51 -10.35 -4.98 26.14
CA GLU A 51 -10.74 -6.20 25.42
C GLU A 51 -10.80 -5.93 23.91
N GLU A 52 -11.39 -4.81 23.50
CA GLU A 52 -11.45 -4.37 22.10
C GLU A 52 -10.06 -4.12 21.51
N GLN A 53 -9.18 -3.45 22.27
CA GLN A 53 -7.77 -3.27 21.87
C GLN A 53 -7.01 -4.60 21.81
N GLY A 54 -7.36 -5.55 22.68
CA GLY A 54 -6.78 -6.90 22.69
C GLY A 54 -7.03 -7.68 21.40
N LEU A 55 -8.05 -7.34 20.61
CA LEU A 55 -8.31 -7.97 19.31
C LEU A 55 -7.21 -7.69 18.27
N PHE A 56 -6.34 -6.70 18.51
CA PHE A 56 -5.25 -6.32 17.62
C PHE A 56 -3.87 -6.81 18.09
N SER A 57 -3.78 -7.69 19.10
CA SER A 57 -2.52 -8.08 19.77
C SER A 57 -1.42 -8.61 18.84
N ASP A 58 -1.81 -9.21 17.72
CA ASP A 58 -0.91 -9.86 16.76
C ASP A 58 -1.01 -9.23 15.36
N PHE A 59 -1.42 -7.96 15.29
CA PHE A 59 -1.55 -7.24 14.03
C PHE A 59 -0.19 -6.83 13.43
N ASP A 60 0.77 -6.49 14.29
CA ASP A 60 2.07 -5.98 13.87
C ASP A 60 2.89 -7.09 13.20
N TYR A 61 3.45 -6.78 12.03
CA TYR A 61 4.31 -7.69 11.27
C TYR A 61 5.48 -6.92 10.65
N ILE A 62 6.66 -7.53 10.68
CA ILE A 62 7.85 -7.08 9.96
C ILE A 62 8.34 -8.26 9.13
N ALA A 63 8.60 -8.03 7.85
CA ALA A 63 9.16 -9.06 7.01
C ALA A 63 10.58 -9.40 7.44
N ASP A 64 10.97 -10.68 7.41
CA ASP A 64 12.29 -11.15 7.85
C ASP A 64 13.46 -10.50 7.08
N TRP A 65 13.18 -9.90 5.93
CA TRP A 65 14.15 -9.24 5.05
C TRP A 65 14.15 -7.71 5.14
N CYS A 66 13.39 -7.12 6.07
CA CYS A 66 13.42 -5.68 6.36
C CYS A 66 14.68 -5.27 7.13
#